data_AF-A0A931NCE6-F1
#
_entry.id   AF-A0A931NCE6-F1
#
_cell.length_a   1.000
_cell.length_b   1.000
_cell.length_c   1.000
_cell.angle_alpha   90.00
_cell.angle_beta   90.00
_cell.angle_gamma   90.00
#
_symmetry.space_group_name_H-M   'P 1'
#
loop_
_entity.id
_entity.type
_entity.pdbx_description
1 polymer ?
#
loop_
_entity_poly.entity_id
_entity_poly.type
_entity_poly.pdbx_seq_one_letter_code
_entity_poly.pdbx_strand_id
1 'polypeptide(L)'
;MDSKKTVLISISYLVDIEENENQHILVESAMNHLSNDNNLEFDNKKKLLKWIETSSKELRPTDMNCGKCENCGGWTTDREKEAPILQLCNGASLAGRLLCDECLPDDHPWAF
;
A
#
# COMPACT_ATOMS: atom_id res chain seq x y z
N MET A 1 -7.74 16.87 -33.64
CA MET A 1 -6.62 16.63 -32.71
C MET A 1 -7.12 15.63 -31.70
N ASP A 2 -6.57 14.42 -31.69
CA ASP A 2 -6.91 13.45 -30.65
C ASP A 2 -6.48 14.00 -29.29
N SER A 3 -7.42 14.15 -28.38
CA SER A 3 -7.15 14.65 -27.03
C SER A 3 -6.32 13.59 -26.27
N LYS A 4 -5.13 13.98 -25.81
CA LYS A 4 -4.33 13.16 -24.91
C LYS A 4 -4.68 13.50 -23.47
N LYS A 5 -4.78 12.48 -22.62
CA LYS A 5 -4.91 12.60 -21.16
C LYS A 5 -3.72 11.89 -20.51
N THR A 6 -3.25 12.45 -19.40
CA THR A 6 -2.22 11.84 -18.55
C THR A 6 -2.89 11.30 -17.30
N VAL A 7 -2.53 10.10 -16.89
CA VAL A 7 -3.04 9.46 -15.67
C VAL A 7 -1.85 9.18 -14.78
N LEU A 8 -1.92 9.58 -13.51
CA LEU A 8 -0.97 9.18 -12.48
C LEU A 8 -1.41 7.81 -11.94
N ILE A 9 -0.51 6.83 -12.00
CA ILE A 9 -0.71 5.50 -11.41
C ILE A 9 0.27 5.38 -10.24
N SER A 10 -0.27 5.23 -9.03
CA SER A 10 0.53 5.01 -7.82
C SER A 10 0.43 3.55 -7.40
N ILE A 11 1.58 2.92 -7.12
CA ILE A 11 1.67 1.55 -6.64
C ILE A 11 2.45 1.56 -5.33
N SER A 12 1.98 0.81 -4.34
CA SER A 12 2.66 0.64 -3.05
C SER A 12 3.00 -0.83 -2.85
N TYR A 13 4.18 -1.09 -2.26
CA TYR A 13 4.64 -2.44 -1.93
C TYR A 13 4.95 -2.50 -0.44
N LEU A 14 4.70 -3.66 0.17
CA LEU A 14 5.10 -3.97 1.53
C LEU A 14 6.14 -5.07 1.49
N VAL A 15 7.18 -4.91 2.29
CA VAL A 15 8.23 -5.90 2.51
C VAL A 15 8.39 -6.05 4.01
N ASP A 16 8.32 -7.28 4.51
CA ASP A 16 8.66 -7.59 5.89
C ASP A 16 10.20 -7.67 5.98
N ILE A 17 10.79 -7.04 6.99
CA ILE A 17 12.24 -6.95 7.22
C ILE A 17 12.53 -7.56 8.60
N GLU A 18 13.55 -8.40 8.71
CA GLU A 18 13.96 -9.02 9.98
C GLU A 18 14.69 -8.01 10.89
N GLU A 19 14.62 -8.20 12.22
CA GLU A 19 15.24 -7.27 13.20
C GLU A 19 16.77 -7.14 13.06
N ASN A 20 17.42 -8.17 12.54
CA ASN A 20 18.87 -8.21 12.31
C ASN A 20 19.28 -7.60 10.96
N GLU A 21 18.34 -7.29 10.08
CA GLU A 21 18.61 -6.72 8.78
C GLU A 21 18.82 -5.21 8.85
N ASN A 22 19.73 -4.70 8.02
CA ASN A 22 19.95 -3.26 7.93
C ASN A 22 18.85 -2.64 7.05
N GLN A 23 17.80 -2.14 7.70
CA GLN A 23 16.66 -1.48 7.06
C GLN A 23 17.07 -0.41 6.05
N HIS A 24 18.10 0.39 6.36
CA HIS A 24 18.53 1.47 5.47
C HIS A 24 19.08 0.93 4.14
N ILE A 25 19.95 -0.09 4.20
CA ILE A 25 20.53 -0.72 3.01
C ILE A 25 19.45 -1.41 2.17
N LEU A 26 18.51 -2.11 2.82
CA LEU A 26 17.41 -2.78 2.13
C LEU A 26 16.48 -1.80 1.43
N VAL A 27 16.07 -0.73 2.12
CA VAL A 27 15.21 0.30 1.55
C VAL A 27 15.90 1.00 0.38
N GLU A 28 17.18 1.37 0.53
CA GLU A 28 17.95 1.97 -0.56
C GLU A 28 18.05 1.04 -1.78
N SER A 29 18.36 -0.25 -1.55
CA SER A 29 18.40 -1.25 -2.62
C SER A 29 17.05 -1.40 -3.32
N ALA A 30 15.96 -1.53 -2.57
CA ALA A 30 14.61 -1.62 -3.13
C ALA A 30 14.24 -0.38 -3.95
N MET A 31 14.52 0.82 -3.42
CA MET A 31 14.27 2.08 -4.12
C MET A 31 15.05 2.15 -5.44
N ASN A 32 16.32 1.73 -5.47
CA ASN A 32 17.12 1.72 -6.69
C ASN A 32 16.57 0.76 -7.77
N HIS A 33 16.02 -0.38 -7.35
CA HIS A 33 15.38 -1.33 -8.28
C HIS A 33 14.04 -0.83 -8.82
N LEU A 34 13.25 -0.13 -8.00
CA LEU A 34 11.90 0.32 -8.37
C LEU A 34 11.90 1.67 -9.13
N SER A 35 12.93 2.50 -8.95
CA SER A 35 12.96 3.88 -9.46
C SER A 35 13.42 3.99 -10.91
N ASN A 36 12.69 3.36 -11.82
CA ASN A 36 13.03 3.33 -13.24
C ASN A 36 11.80 3.51 -14.13
N ASP A 37 11.99 4.22 -15.25
CA ASP A 37 11.02 4.23 -16.35
C ASP A 37 10.76 2.79 -16.83
N ASN A 38 9.50 2.46 -17.10
CA ASN A 38 9.12 1.11 -17.52
C ASN A 38 8.30 1.15 -18.81
N ASN A 39 8.40 0.10 -19.63
CA ASN A 39 7.55 -0.07 -20.81
C ASN A 39 6.57 -1.21 -20.56
N LEU A 40 5.29 -0.87 -20.44
CA LEU A 40 4.23 -1.88 -20.35
C LEU A 40 3.47 -1.98 -21.68
N GLU A 41 3.01 -3.18 -21.96
CA GLU A 41 2.22 -3.49 -23.15
C GLU A 41 0.73 -3.43 -22.79
N PHE A 42 0.00 -2.56 -23.50
CA PHE A 42 -1.45 -2.45 -23.41
C PHE A 42 -2.01 -2.63 -24.82
N ASP A 43 -2.85 -3.63 -25.04
CA ASP A 43 -3.48 -3.93 -26.34
C ASP A 43 -2.48 -3.95 -27.50
N ASN A 44 -1.39 -4.72 -27.34
CA ASN A 44 -0.28 -4.83 -28.29
C ASN A 44 0.45 -3.49 -28.60
N LYS A 45 0.32 -2.49 -27.73
CA LYS A 45 1.03 -1.21 -27.83
C LYS A 45 1.89 -0.99 -26.60
N LYS A 46 3.18 -0.75 -26.83
CA LYS A 46 4.08 -0.33 -25.77
C LYS A 46 3.78 1.10 -25.34
N LYS A 47 3.64 1.31 -24.03
CA LYS A 47 3.50 2.61 -23.39
C LYS A 47 4.65 2.78 -22.41
N LEU A 48 5.33 3.92 -22.52
CA LEU A 48 6.32 4.34 -21.54
C LEU A 48 5.59 4.87 -20.31
N LEU A 49 5.81 4.20 -19.18
CA LEU A 49 5.48 4.68 -17.85
C LEU A 49 6.70 5.44 -17.35
N LYS A 50 6.55 6.76 -17.23
CA LYS A 50 7.60 7.59 -16.65
C LYS A 50 7.56 7.46 -15.14
N TRP A 51 8.69 7.11 -14.56
CA TRP A 51 8.84 7.13 -13.11
C TRP A 51 8.82 8.58 -12.61
N ILE A 52 8.16 8.81 -11.47
CA ILE A 52 8.01 10.13 -10.85
C ILE A 52 8.61 10.13 -9.45
N GLU A 53 8.25 9.15 -8.62
CA GLU A 53 8.77 9.04 -7.26
C GLU A 53 8.74 7.60 -6.75
N THR A 54 9.64 7.33 -5.81
CA THR A 54 9.60 6.18 -4.91
C THR A 54 9.81 6.73 -3.52
N SER A 55 9.01 6.30 -2.55
CA SER A 55 9.17 6.67 -1.15
C SER A 55 8.97 5.45 -0.26
N SER A 56 9.51 5.51 0.96
CA SER A 56 9.38 4.47 1.96
C SER A 56 8.78 5.03 3.24
N LYS A 57 7.96 4.23 3.92
CA LYS A 57 7.41 4.55 5.24
C LYS A 57 7.48 3.33 6.13
N GLU A 58 8.11 3.47 7.29
CA GLU A 58 8.04 2.46 8.35
C GLU A 58 6.63 2.47 8.96
N LEU A 59 6.04 1.29 9.14
CA LEU A 59 4.74 1.12 9.80
C LEU A 59 4.95 0.76 11.27
N ARG A 60 4.41 1.59 12.17
CA ARG A 60 4.51 1.38 13.62
C ARG A 60 3.11 1.35 14.24
N PRO A 61 2.55 0.16 14.52
CA PRO A 61 1.19 0.03 15.08
C PRO A 61 0.98 0.71 16.43
N THR A 62 2.05 1.01 17.15
CA THR A 62 2.02 1.64 18.48
C THR A 62 1.62 3.10 18.46
N ASP A 63 1.96 3.84 17.40
CA ASP A 63 1.77 5.29 17.27
C ASP A 63 1.13 5.71 15.93
N MET A 64 0.93 4.77 15.00
CA MET A 64 0.30 5.01 13.71
C MET A 64 -1.01 4.22 13.59
N ASN A 65 -1.97 4.77 12.84
CA ASN A 65 -3.22 4.09 12.50
C ASN A 65 -2.99 2.99 11.44
N CYS A 66 -2.31 1.93 11.85
CA CYS A 66 -2.07 0.74 11.04
C CYS A 66 -1.87 -0.48 11.93
N GLY A 67 -2.15 -1.65 11.40
CA GLY A 67 -1.87 -2.91 12.06
C GLY A 67 -2.12 -4.09 11.13
N LYS A 68 -1.85 -5.29 11.64
CA LYS A 68 -2.19 -6.54 10.95
C LYS A 68 -3.64 -6.90 11.28
N CYS A 69 -4.41 -7.26 10.27
CA CYS A 69 -5.74 -7.86 10.43
C CYS A 69 -5.59 -9.13 11.28
N GLU A 70 -6.38 -9.24 12.36
CA GLU A 70 -6.31 -10.38 13.26
C GLU A 70 -6.71 -11.71 12.61
N ASN A 71 -7.48 -11.68 11.52
CA ASN A 71 -7.96 -12.88 10.84
C ASN A 71 -6.96 -13.38 9.77
N CYS A 72 -6.50 -12.49 8.88
CA CYS A 72 -5.69 -12.88 7.72
C CYS A 72 -4.22 -12.46 7.80
N GLY A 73 -3.84 -11.61 8.76
CA GLY A 73 -2.49 -11.05 8.86
C GLY A 73 -2.15 -10.01 7.79
N GLY A 74 -3.11 -9.56 6.98
CA GLY A 74 -2.92 -8.46 6.03
C GLY A 74 -2.72 -7.12 6.74
N TRP A 75 -1.89 -6.23 6.21
CA TRP A 75 -1.75 -4.87 6.74
C TRP A 75 -2.98 -4.04 6.39
N THR A 76 -3.57 -3.38 7.39
CA THR A 76 -4.78 -2.58 7.24
C THR A 76 -4.69 -1.29 8.08
N THR A 77 -5.49 -0.30 7.69
CA THR A 77 -5.73 0.92 8.47
C THR A 77 -7.17 0.95 8.97
N ASP A 78 -7.41 1.53 10.14
CA ASP A 78 -8.75 1.68 10.67
C ASP A 78 -9.39 2.94 10.07
N ARG A 79 -10.38 2.77 9.20
CA ARG A 79 -11.07 3.85 8.50
C ARG A 79 -12.03 4.65 9.39
N GLU A 80 -12.31 4.18 10.60
CA GLU A 80 -13.12 4.89 11.59
C GLU A 80 -12.28 5.80 12.51
N LYS A 81 -10.94 5.67 12.45
CA LYS A 81 -9.99 6.50 13.19
C LYS A 81 -9.39 7.60 12.32
N GLU A 82 -8.84 8.61 12.98
CA GLU A 82 -8.12 9.68 12.30
C GLU A 82 -6.85 9.18 11.61
N ALA A 83 -6.37 9.96 10.64
CA ALA A 83 -5.12 9.73 9.91
C ALA A 83 -4.97 8.30 9.30
N PRO A 84 -5.95 7.81 8.52
CA PRO A 84 -5.82 6.52 7.86
C PRO A 84 -4.65 6.53 6.87
N ILE A 85 -3.93 5.40 6.79
CA ILE A 85 -2.85 5.23 5.82
C ILE A 85 -3.47 4.76 4.51
N LEU A 86 -3.63 5.68 3.56
CA LEU A 86 -4.33 5.44 2.29
C LEU A 86 -3.67 4.40 1.38
N GLN A 87 -2.42 4.02 1.66
CA GLN A 87 -1.68 2.97 0.96
C GLN A 87 -1.95 1.55 1.50
N LEU A 88 -2.68 1.41 2.61
CA LEU A 88 -3.06 0.12 3.20
C LEU A 88 -4.50 -0.26 2.85
N CYS A 89 -4.85 -1.54 3.01
CA CYS A 89 -6.23 -2.00 2.94
C CYS A 89 -7.10 -1.25 3.95
N ASN A 90 -8.38 -1.09 3.61
CA ASN A 90 -9.35 -0.53 4.52
C ASN A 90 -9.67 -1.55 5.60
N GLY A 91 -10.09 -1.07 6.76
CA GLY A 91 -10.49 -1.91 7.87
C GLY A 91 -11.15 -1.10 8.97
N ALA A 92 -11.52 -1.78 10.04
CA ALA A 92 -12.10 -1.18 11.23
C ALA A 92 -11.77 -2.00 12.49
N SER A 93 -11.74 -1.34 13.64
CA SER A 93 -11.61 -2.02 14.94
C SER A 93 -12.99 -2.49 15.43
N LEU A 94 -13.28 -3.78 15.34
CA LEU A 94 -14.54 -4.36 15.82
C LEU A 94 -14.30 -5.22 17.07
N ALA A 95 -14.95 -4.85 18.18
CA ALA A 95 -14.81 -5.54 19.47
C ALA A 95 -13.35 -5.70 19.94
N GLY A 96 -12.52 -4.66 19.70
CA GLY A 96 -11.10 -4.64 20.08
C GLY A 96 -10.15 -5.31 19.07
N ARG A 97 -10.69 -5.87 17.98
CA ARG A 97 -9.91 -6.56 16.95
C ARG A 97 -9.85 -5.73 15.68
N LEU A 98 -8.66 -5.56 15.12
CA LEU A 98 -8.50 -4.89 13.83
C LEU A 98 -8.77 -5.90 12.70
N LEU A 99 -9.74 -5.62 11.85
CA LEU A 99 -10.09 -6.45 10.69
C LEU A 99 -9.99 -5.62 9.41
N CYS A 100 -9.46 -6.22 8.33
CA CYS A 100 -9.50 -5.61 7.01
C CYS A 100 -10.90 -5.71 6.39
N ASP A 101 -11.14 -4.96 5.32
CA ASP A 101 -12.35 -4.93 4.51
C ASP A 101 -12.87 -6.31 4.14
N GLU A 102 -12.02 -7.20 3.64
CA GLU A 102 -12.43 -8.57 3.29
C GLU A 102 -12.81 -9.44 4.50
N CYS A 103 -12.36 -9.09 5.70
CA CYS A 103 -12.59 -9.86 6.93
C CYS A 103 -13.64 -9.24 7.85
N LEU A 104 -14.13 -8.05 7.52
CA LEU A 104 -15.22 -7.42 8.23
C LEU A 104 -16.55 -8.13 7.91
N PRO A 105 -17.54 -8.07 8.81
CA PRO A 105 -18.88 -8.54 8.50
C PRO A 105 -19.46 -7.83 7.26
N ASP A 106 -20.22 -8.55 6.44
CA ASP A 106 -20.80 -8.05 5.19
C ASP A 106 -21.70 -6.80 5.38
N ASP A 107 -22.26 -6.60 6.57
CA ASP A 107 -23.08 -5.44 6.91
C ASP A 107 -22.28 -4.22 7.41
N HIS A 108 -20.96 -4.35 7.52
CA HIS A 108 -20.08 -3.26 7.95
C HIS A 108 -19.87 -2.24 6.82
N PRO A 109 -19.90 -0.91 7.09
CA PRO A 109 -19.71 0.12 6.06
C PRO A 109 -18.37 0.09 5.30
N TRP A 110 -17.41 -0.68 5.80
CA TRP A 110 -16.05 -0.81 5.27
C TRP A 110 -15.73 -2.22 4.79
N ALA A 111 -16.71 -3.11 4.68
CA ALA A 111 -16.53 -4.42 4.05
C ALA A 111 -16.66 -4.30 2.52
N PHE A 112 -15.67 -4.82 1.77
CA PHE A 112 -15.60 -4.77 0.30
C PHE A 112 -15.03 -6.04 -0.29
#